data_AF-A0A0A1WTX0-F1
#
_entry.id   AF-A0A0A1WTX0-F1
#
_cell.length_a   1.000
_cell.length_b   1.000
_cell.length_c   1.000
_cell.angle_alpha   90.00
_cell.angle_beta   90.00
_cell.angle_gamma   90.00
#
_symmetry.space_group_name_H-M   'P 1'
#
loop_
_entity.id
_entity.type
_entity.pdbx_description
1 polymer ?
#
loop_
_entity_poly.entity_id
_entity_poly.type
_entity_poly.pdbx_seq_one_letter_code
_entity_poly.pdbx_strand_id
1 'polypeptide(L)'
;MFRFVFIILLHYILIFQIGSSFGHRDDGSTVCDCNCNCDLKIEVVNGELNENVHESDDKIDTKASNIEKHLLANRVSKPSSCMEAAANSSKSGIFKIQLKNTDVTDLEVFCENDVASGGWLVILRRRSTSVNFNRSWHDYKEGFGDLTGNYWIGLE
;
A
#
# COMPACT_ATOMS: atom_id res chain seq x y z
N MET A 1 -20.20 -43.29 -21.23
CA MET A 1 -19.60 -42.02 -21.72
C MET A 1 -20.58 -40.83 -21.74
N PHE A 2 -21.87 -41.02 -22.05
CA PHE A 2 -22.84 -39.90 -22.13
C PHE A 2 -23.12 -39.13 -20.81
N ARG A 3 -22.95 -39.78 -19.64
CA ARG A 3 -23.20 -39.12 -18.35
C ARG A 3 -22.18 -38.01 -18.01
N PHE A 4 -20.94 -38.16 -18.47
CA PHE A 4 -19.90 -37.15 -18.22
C PHE A 4 -20.07 -35.91 -19.10
N VAL A 5 -20.53 -36.09 -20.35
CA VAL A 5 -20.81 -34.98 -21.28
C VAL A 5 -21.95 -34.10 -20.77
N PHE A 6 -22.99 -34.70 -20.19
CA PHE A 6 -24.09 -33.96 -19.57
C PHE A 6 -23.65 -33.14 -18.36
N ILE A 7 -22.76 -33.68 -17.53
CA ILE A 7 -22.25 -32.97 -16.34
C ILE A 7 -21.40 -31.75 -16.78
N ILE A 8 -20.55 -31.90 -17.80
CA ILE A 8 -19.74 -30.80 -18.32
C ILE A 8 -20.62 -29.71 -18.96
N LEU A 9 -21.64 -30.10 -19.74
CA LEU A 9 -22.59 -29.15 -20.33
C LEU A 9 -23.39 -28.40 -19.26
N LEU A 10 -23.83 -29.07 -18.19
CA LEU A 10 -24.52 -28.43 -17.08
C LEU A 10 -23.62 -27.42 -16.34
N HIS A 11 -22.34 -27.73 -16.13
CA HIS A 11 -21.39 -26.80 -15.52
C HIS A 11 -21.12 -25.59 -16.42
N TYR A 12 -21.03 -25.78 -17.74
CA TYR A 12 -20.81 -24.68 -18.69
C TYR A 12 -22.01 -23.72 -18.73
N ILE A 13 -23.24 -24.23 -18.66
CA ILE A 13 -24.48 -23.43 -18.65
C ILE A 13 -24.58 -22.62 -17.33
N LEU A 14 -24.18 -23.20 -16.20
CA LEU A 14 -24.19 -22.50 -14.90
C LEU A 14 -23.15 -21.37 -14.82
N ILE A 15 -21.99 -21.53 -15.47
CA ILE A 15 -20.95 -20.50 -15.51
C ILE A 15 -21.34 -19.34 -16.44
N PHE A 16 -22.09 -19.61 -17.52
CA PHE A 16 -22.52 -18.56 -18.47
C PHE A 16 -23.61 -17.63 -17.91
N GLN A 17 -24.39 -18.05 -16.91
CA GLN A 17 -25.43 -17.24 -16.26
C GLN A 17 -24.88 -16.27 -15.19
N ILE A 18 -23.59 -16.33 -14.87
CA ILE A 18 -22.94 -15.36 -13.97
C ILE A 18 -22.35 -14.16 -14.75
N GLY A 19 -22.36 -14.22 -16.09
CA GLY A 19 -21.78 -13.20 -16.98
C GLY A 19 -22.71 -12.09 -17.47
N SER A 20 -23.98 -12.07 -17.08
CA SER A 20 -24.94 -11.08 -17.59
C SER A 20 -25.99 -10.65 -16.56
N SER A 21 -25.58 -9.72 -15.70
CA SER A 21 -26.46 -8.70 -15.09
C SER A 21 -25.72 -7.37 -15.25
N PHE A 22 -25.86 -6.71 -16.41
CA PHE A 22 -26.83 -5.65 -16.68
C PHE A 22 -26.67 -4.43 -15.76
N GLY A 23 -25.92 -3.46 -16.26
CA GLY A 23 -25.96 -2.06 -15.85
C GLY A 23 -26.09 -1.20 -17.10
N HIS A 24 -27.25 -1.24 -17.74
CA HIS A 24 -27.64 -0.32 -18.80
C HIS A 24 -28.42 0.84 -18.15
N ARG A 25 -27.92 2.06 -18.29
CA ARG A 25 -28.69 3.29 -18.10
C ARG A 25 -28.42 4.17 -19.30
N ASP A 26 -29.46 4.34 -20.12
CA ASP A 26 -29.52 5.29 -21.21
C ASP A 26 -29.75 6.72 -20.70
N ASP A 27 -29.18 7.64 -21.47
CA ASP A 27 -29.53 9.03 -21.73
C ASP A 27 -29.69 10.04 -20.59
N GLY A 28 -28.77 11.00 -20.62
CA GLY A 28 -28.85 12.28 -19.93
C GLY A 28 -27.87 13.26 -20.56
N SER A 29 -28.28 13.87 -21.67
CA SER A 29 -27.67 15.07 -22.25
C SER A 29 -27.38 16.13 -21.17
N THR A 30 -26.09 16.37 -20.91
CA THR A 30 -25.56 17.67 -20.51
C THR A 30 -24.28 17.81 -21.33
N VAL A 31 -24.35 18.40 -22.53
CA VAL A 31 -23.98 19.81 -22.70
C VAL A 31 -22.96 20.21 -21.65
N CYS A 32 -21.71 20.39 -22.05
CA CYS A 32 -20.81 21.21 -21.25
C CYS A 32 -21.44 22.59 -21.20
N ASP A 33 -22.24 22.86 -20.16
CA ASP A 33 -22.59 24.22 -19.82
C ASP A 33 -21.25 24.89 -19.50
N CYS A 34 -20.79 25.69 -20.46
CA CYS A 34 -19.88 26.78 -20.18
C CYS A 34 -20.60 27.68 -19.18
N ASN A 35 -20.54 27.33 -17.90
CA ASN A 35 -20.74 28.32 -16.85
C ASN A 35 -19.49 29.20 -16.87
N CYS A 36 -19.44 30.07 -17.87
CA CYS A 36 -18.60 31.24 -17.88
C CYS A 36 -19.05 32.10 -16.72
N ASN A 37 -18.48 31.88 -15.53
CA ASN A 37 -18.46 32.94 -14.56
C ASN A 37 -17.46 33.98 -15.07
N CYS A 38 -17.95 34.86 -15.95
CA CYS A 38 -17.28 36.12 -16.22
C CYS A 38 -17.49 36.95 -14.95
N ASP A 39 -16.58 36.83 -13.99
CA ASP A 39 -16.53 37.78 -12.88
C ASP A 39 -16.22 39.15 -13.49
N LEU A 40 -17.27 39.89 -13.82
CA LEU A 40 -17.19 41.31 -14.15
C LEU A 40 -16.96 42.04 -12.82
N LYS A 41 -15.73 41.95 -12.30
CA LYS A 41 -15.27 42.86 -11.26
C LYS A 41 -15.01 44.20 -11.92
N ILE A 42 -15.95 45.12 -11.71
CA ILE A 42 -15.72 46.54 -11.98
C ILE A 42 -14.71 47.02 -10.95
N GLU A 43 -13.44 47.13 -11.33
CA GLU A 43 -12.48 47.98 -10.64
C GLU A 43 -12.35 49.27 -11.45
N VAL A 44 -13.00 50.30 -10.92
CA VAL A 44 -12.72 51.70 -11.24
C VAL A 44 -11.21 51.92 -11.08
N VAL A 45 -10.62 52.48 -12.12
CA VAL A 45 -9.20 52.83 -12.24
C VAL A 45 -8.60 53.24 -10.89
N ASN A 46 -7.69 52.42 -10.37
CA ASN A 46 -6.53 52.92 -9.64
C ASN A 46 -5.30 52.28 -10.28
N GLY A 47 -4.71 53.05 -11.21
CA GLY A 47 -3.32 52.84 -11.57
C GLY A 47 -2.44 52.91 -10.32
N GLU A 48 -1.36 52.13 -10.36
CA GLU A 48 -0.29 52.05 -9.36
C GLU A 48 -0.69 51.44 -8.01
N LEU A 49 -0.42 50.13 -7.87
CA LEU A 49 0.31 49.51 -6.75
C LEU A 49 0.38 47.98 -6.98
N ASN A 50 1.08 47.58 -8.03
CA ASN A 50 1.44 46.22 -8.35
C ASN A 50 2.92 45.98 -8.01
N GLU A 51 3.26 45.63 -6.76
CA GLU A 51 4.53 44.93 -6.48
C GLU A 51 4.67 44.24 -5.10
N ASN A 52 3.65 43.57 -4.53
CA ASN A 52 3.90 42.77 -3.30
C ASN A 52 3.02 41.51 -3.08
N VAL A 53 2.15 41.12 -4.01
CA VAL A 53 1.20 39.99 -3.76
C VAL A 53 1.71 38.64 -4.29
N HIS A 54 2.79 38.59 -5.07
CA HIS A 54 3.27 37.30 -5.62
C HIS A 54 4.23 36.51 -4.72
N GLU A 55 4.73 37.08 -3.62
CA GLU A 55 5.71 36.43 -2.75
C GLU A 55 5.09 35.75 -1.50
N SER A 56 3.80 35.94 -1.27
CA SER A 56 3.08 35.44 -0.10
C SER A 56 2.30 34.14 -0.32
N ASP A 57 1.79 33.87 -1.53
CA ASP A 57 0.93 32.71 -1.79
C ASP A 57 1.74 31.41 -1.91
N ASP A 58 2.90 31.45 -2.58
CA ASP A 58 3.81 30.30 -2.74
C ASP A 58 4.35 29.80 -1.39
N LYS A 59 4.56 30.72 -0.44
CA LYS A 59 4.99 30.41 0.94
C LYS A 59 3.88 29.73 1.75
N ILE A 60 2.62 30.08 1.51
CA ILE A 60 1.46 29.53 2.21
C ILE A 60 1.19 28.11 1.71
N ASP A 61 1.23 27.89 0.40
CA ASP A 61 1.02 26.56 -0.20
C ASP A 61 2.13 25.58 0.19
N THR A 62 3.39 26.03 0.19
CA THR A 62 4.53 25.21 0.64
C THR A 62 4.43 24.87 2.13
N LYS A 63 3.91 25.79 2.96
CA LYS A 63 3.72 25.57 4.40
C LYS A 63 2.58 24.61 4.67
N ALA A 64 1.47 24.71 3.94
CA ALA A 64 0.34 23.80 4.02
C ALA A 64 0.72 22.37 3.61
N SER A 65 1.45 22.20 2.51
CA SER A 65 1.95 20.89 2.03
C SER A 65 2.88 20.21 3.05
N ASN A 66 3.77 20.99 3.67
CA ASN A 66 4.67 20.46 4.70
C ASN A 66 3.91 20.07 5.98
N ILE A 67 2.88 20.82 6.37
CA ILE A 67 2.01 20.49 7.52
C ILE A 67 1.20 19.22 7.24
N GLU A 68 0.61 19.08 6.04
CA GLU A 68 -0.14 17.89 5.65
C GLU A 68 0.75 16.64 5.65
N LYS A 69 1.98 16.74 5.13
CA LYS A 69 2.96 15.65 5.13
C LYS A 69 3.37 15.23 6.56
N HIS A 70 3.53 16.19 7.46
CA HIS A 70 3.80 15.92 8.88
C HIS A 70 2.59 15.32 9.61
N LEU A 71 1.36 15.76 9.30
CA LEU A 71 0.13 15.20 9.85
C LEU A 71 -0.14 13.78 9.34
N LEU A 72 0.18 13.49 8.07
CA LEU A 72 0.12 12.16 7.48
C LEU A 72 1.16 11.24 8.13
N ALA A 73 2.41 11.69 8.28
CA ALA A 73 3.44 10.91 8.97
C ALA A 73 3.05 10.56 10.42
N ASN A 74 2.34 11.46 11.13
CA ASN A 74 1.84 11.21 12.48
C ASN A 74 0.58 10.33 12.54
N ARG A 75 -0.16 10.18 11.44
CA ARG A 75 -1.37 9.35 11.35
C ARG A 75 -1.14 7.97 10.77
N VAL A 76 -0.03 7.75 10.07
CA VAL A 76 0.30 6.45 9.51
C VAL A 76 0.67 5.53 10.65
N SER A 77 -0.27 4.66 11.02
CA SER A 77 -0.02 3.53 11.90
C SER A 77 1.14 2.71 11.33
N LYS A 78 2.13 2.38 12.16
CA LYS A 78 3.22 1.50 11.75
C LYS A 78 2.65 0.17 11.24
N PRO A 79 3.19 -0.40 10.15
CA PRO A 79 2.69 -1.64 9.61
C PRO A 79 2.91 -2.76 10.62
N SER A 80 1.91 -3.62 10.77
CA SER A 80 1.92 -4.71 11.75
C SER A 80 2.21 -6.07 11.15
N SER A 81 2.34 -6.14 9.83
CA SER A 81 2.61 -7.37 9.09
C SER A 81 3.39 -7.07 7.80
N CYS A 82 3.99 -8.10 7.22
CA CYS A 82 4.64 -8.00 5.92
C CYS A 82 3.67 -7.62 4.78
N MET A 83 2.40 -8.00 4.90
CA MET A 83 1.36 -7.60 3.96
C MET A 83 1.16 -6.08 3.95
N GLU A 84 1.14 -5.46 5.14
CA GLU A 84 1.02 -4.00 5.28
C GLU A 84 2.33 -3.29 4.90
N ALA A 85 3.48 -3.82 5.36
CA ALA A 85 4.77 -3.17 5.18
C ALA A 85 5.23 -3.16 3.72
N ALA A 86 5.00 -4.25 2.98
CA ALA A 86 5.46 -4.38 1.59
C ALA A 86 4.43 -3.88 0.56
N ALA A 87 3.22 -3.46 0.99
CA ALA A 87 2.10 -3.11 0.10
C ALA A 87 2.44 -2.13 -1.03
N ASN A 88 3.28 -1.13 -0.75
CA ASN A 88 3.66 -0.10 -1.73
C ASN A 88 4.80 -0.52 -2.65
N SER A 89 5.66 -1.44 -2.19
CA SER A 89 6.86 -1.84 -2.93
C SER A 89 6.63 -3.06 -3.81
N SER A 90 5.70 -3.94 -3.40
CA SER A 90 5.46 -5.26 -3.95
C SER A 90 6.71 -6.13 -4.15
N LYS A 91 7.81 -5.82 -3.45
CA LYS A 91 9.11 -6.49 -3.58
C LYS A 91 9.51 -7.18 -2.28
N SER A 92 10.19 -8.31 -2.41
CA SER A 92 10.84 -8.95 -1.28
C SER A 92 11.96 -8.09 -0.70
N GLY A 93 12.09 -8.03 0.62
CA GLY A 93 13.06 -7.16 1.27
C GLY A 93 12.96 -7.14 2.78
N ILE A 94 13.81 -6.33 3.42
CA ILE A 94 13.77 -6.09 4.86
C ILE A 94 12.85 -4.91 5.15
N PHE A 95 11.90 -5.10 6.05
CA PHE A 95 10.95 -4.09 6.47
C PHE A 95 10.88 -4.02 8.00
N LYS A 96 10.41 -2.89 8.51
CA LYS A 96 10.12 -2.70 9.94
C LYS A 96 8.64 -2.91 10.18
N ILE A 97 8.31 -3.76 11.15
CA ILE A 97 6.93 -4.00 11.59
C ILE A 97 6.77 -3.74 13.09
N GLN A 98 5.54 -3.50 13.50
CA GLN A 98 5.15 -3.42 14.91
C GLN A 98 4.24 -4.59 15.26
N LEU A 99 4.70 -5.45 16.17
CA LEU A 99 3.91 -6.58 16.61
C LEU A 99 2.75 -6.10 17.49
N LYS A 100 1.53 -6.56 17.18
CA LYS A 100 0.37 -6.24 18.01
C LYS A 100 0.47 -6.99 19.33
N ASN A 101 0.08 -6.32 20.42
CA ASN A 101 0.07 -6.88 21.77
C ASN A 101 1.46 -7.21 22.35
N THR A 102 2.53 -6.62 21.82
CA THR A 102 3.86 -6.65 22.43
C THR A 102 4.44 -5.24 22.47
N ASP A 103 5.45 -5.05 23.32
CA ASP A 103 6.20 -3.79 23.39
C ASP A 103 7.27 -3.68 22.28
N VAL A 104 7.33 -4.66 21.37
CA VAL A 104 8.31 -4.70 20.28
C VAL A 104 7.86 -3.81 19.14
N THR A 105 8.51 -2.66 19.04
CA THR A 105 8.31 -1.70 17.94
C THR A 105 9.50 -1.74 16.99
N ASP A 106 9.24 -1.55 15.70
CA ASP A 106 10.28 -1.46 14.65
C ASP A 106 11.13 -2.73 14.49
N LEU A 107 10.52 -3.91 14.68
CA LEU A 107 11.17 -5.19 14.42
C LEU A 107 11.50 -5.31 12.94
N GLU A 108 12.78 -5.52 12.63
CA GLU A 108 13.24 -5.77 11.27
C GLU A 108 12.98 -7.22 10.89
N VAL A 109 12.26 -7.42 9.78
CA VAL A 109 11.88 -8.75 9.27
C VAL A 109 12.12 -8.82 7.77
N PHE A 110 12.42 -10.01 7.26
CA PHE A 110 12.42 -10.23 5.81
C PHE A 110 11.01 -10.58 5.34
N CYS A 111 10.44 -9.76 4.48
CA CYS A 111 9.17 -10.02 3.81
C CYS A 111 9.43 -10.63 2.43
N GLU A 112 8.82 -11.79 2.18
CA GLU A 112 8.83 -12.46 0.88
C GLU A 112 7.54 -12.10 0.13
N ASN A 113 7.68 -11.33 -0.93
CA ASN A 113 6.58 -10.83 -1.75
C ASN A 113 6.58 -11.40 -3.17
N ASP A 114 7.68 -12.01 -3.60
CA ASP A 114 7.84 -12.55 -4.96
C ASP A 114 7.19 -13.95 -5.11
N VAL A 115 6.68 -14.54 -4.02
CA VAL A 115 6.09 -15.88 -3.99
C VAL A 115 4.59 -15.82 -3.68
N ALA A 116 3.79 -16.53 -4.49
CA ALA A 116 2.33 -16.60 -4.36
C ALA A 116 1.69 -15.20 -4.34
N SER A 117 0.89 -14.89 -3.30
CA SER A 117 0.27 -13.57 -3.12
C SER A 117 1.14 -12.56 -2.36
N GLY A 118 2.37 -12.95 -1.99
CA GLY A 118 3.24 -12.14 -1.15
C GLY A 118 2.72 -11.96 0.29
N GLY A 119 3.30 -10.97 1.00
CA GLY A 119 2.98 -10.67 2.39
C GLY A 119 3.53 -11.66 3.42
N TRP A 120 4.44 -12.54 3.03
CA TRP A 120 5.00 -13.57 3.91
C TRP A 120 6.09 -13.00 4.81
N LEU A 121 5.96 -13.23 6.11
CA LEU A 121 7.06 -13.04 7.06
C LEU A 121 7.92 -14.31 7.06
N VAL A 122 9.21 -14.17 6.78
CA VAL A 122 10.15 -15.29 6.80
C VAL A 122 10.69 -15.45 8.22
N ILE A 123 10.47 -16.62 8.83
CA ILE A 123 10.96 -16.92 10.19
C ILE A 123 12.31 -17.64 10.21
N LEU A 124 12.65 -18.33 9.12
CA LEU A 124 13.88 -19.12 8.95
C LEU A 124 14.33 -19.03 7.49
N ARG A 125 15.62 -18.82 7.27
CA ARG A 125 16.22 -18.80 5.93
C ARG A 125 17.51 -19.59 5.85
N ARG A 126 17.61 -20.46 4.83
CA ARG A 126 18.78 -21.27 4.48
C ARG A 126 19.09 -21.13 2.99
N ARG A 127 20.11 -20.34 2.66
CA ARG A 127 20.67 -20.14 1.31
C ARG A 127 22.10 -20.64 1.18
N SER A 128 22.82 -20.78 2.28
CA SER A 128 24.18 -21.30 2.28
C SER A 128 24.50 -22.04 3.58
N THR A 129 25.74 -22.51 3.70
CA THR A 129 26.29 -23.19 4.87
C THR A 129 26.98 -22.24 5.87
N SER A 130 26.86 -20.92 5.68
CA SER A 130 27.64 -19.93 6.45
C SER A 130 27.24 -19.79 7.92
N VAL A 131 26.01 -20.16 8.28
CA VAL A 131 25.50 -20.05 9.65
C VAL A 131 25.21 -21.45 10.19
N ASN A 132 25.74 -21.74 11.39
CA ASN A 132 25.42 -22.96 12.12
C ASN A 132 24.03 -22.85 12.76
N PHE A 133 23.20 -23.87 12.57
CA PHE A 133 21.84 -23.99 13.15
C PHE A 133 21.78 -25.00 14.31
N ASN A 134 22.84 -25.76 14.58
CA ASN A 134 22.94 -26.53 15.81
C ASN A 134 23.33 -25.57 16.94
N ARG A 135 22.32 -24.99 17.59
CA ARG A 135 22.44 -23.89 18.56
C ARG A 135 21.72 -24.22 19.86
N SER A 136 22.00 -23.45 20.91
CA SER A 136 21.36 -23.63 22.21
C SER A 136 19.90 -23.17 22.17
N TRP A 137 19.12 -23.57 23.19
CA TRP A 137 17.76 -23.05 23.37
C TRP A 137 17.72 -21.53 23.48
N HIS A 138 18.70 -20.94 24.17
CA HIS A 138 18.78 -19.49 24.33
C HIS A 138 18.96 -18.78 22.99
N ASP A 139 19.81 -19.29 22.09
CA ASP A 139 19.98 -18.73 20.75
C ASP A 139 18.67 -18.82 19.94
N TYR A 140 17.94 -19.93 20.05
CA TYR A 140 16.65 -20.07 19.37
C TYR A 140 15.57 -19.16 19.95
N LYS A 141 15.66 -18.84 21.23
CA LYS A 141 14.79 -17.88 21.89
C LYS A 141 15.01 -16.47 21.34
N GLU A 142 16.26 -16.02 21.32
CA GLU A 142 16.62 -14.65 20.91
C GLU A 142 16.67 -14.43 19.38
N GLY A 143 16.91 -15.50 18.60
CA GLY A 143 17.19 -15.37 17.18
C GLY A 143 18.69 -15.29 16.88
N PHE A 144 19.07 -15.63 15.65
CA PHE A 144 20.46 -15.55 15.20
C PHE A 144 20.59 -15.48 13.68
N GLY A 145 21.72 -14.94 13.21
CA GLY A 145 22.06 -14.86 11.79
C GLY A 145 21.84 -13.46 11.21
N ASP A 146 21.65 -13.41 9.89
CA ASP A 146 21.50 -12.17 9.13
C ASP A 146 20.27 -12.25 8.21
N LEU A 147 19.36 -11.27 8.31
CA LEU A 147 18.14 -11.18 7.49
C LEU A 147 18.41 -11.17 5.99
N THR A 148 19.57 -10.68 5.56
CA THR A 148 20.02 -10.69 4.15
C THR A 148 20.48 -12.08 3.71
N GLY A 149 20.86 -12.95 4.64
CA GLY A 149 21.47 -14.25 4.42
C GLY A 149 20.74 -15.41 5.08
N ASN A 150 21.41 -16.11 6.00
CA ASN A 150 20.83 -17.21 6.76
C ASN A 150 20.49 -16.74 8.16
N TYR A 151 19.28 -17.03 8.64
CA TYR A 151 18.87 -16.64 9.97
C TYR A 151 17.71 -17.49 10.52
N TRP A 152 17.51 -17.34 11.83
CA TRP A 152 16.32 -17.69 12.59
C TRP A 152 15.84 -16.43 13.32
N ILE A 153 14.55 -16.12 13.22
CA ILE A 153 14.01 -14.83 13.70
C ILE A 153 13.98 -14.69 15.22
N GLY A 154 13.89 -15.81 15.96
CA GLY A 154 13.63 -15.81 17.41
C GLY A 154 12.24 -16.38 17.74
N LEU A 155 12.04 -16.78 18.98
CA LEU A 155 10.76 -17.27 19.49
C LEU A 155 10.00 -16.24 20.33
N GLU A 156 10.69 -15.17 20.77
CA GLU A 156 10.12 -14.03 21.51
C GLU A 156 9.80 -12.84 20.61
#